data_AF-A0AAP9QAZ6-F1
#
_entry.id   AF-A0AAP9QAZ6-F1
#
_cell.length_a   1.000
_cell.length_b   1.000
_cell.length_c   1.000
_cell.angle_alpha   90.00
_cell.angle_beta   90.00
_cell.angle_gamma   90.00
#
_symmetry.space_group_name_H-M   'P 1'
#
loop_
_entity.id
_entity.type
_entity.pdbx_description
1 polymer ?
#
loop_
_entity_poly.entity_id
_entity_poly.type
_entity_poly.pdbx_seq_one_letter_code
_entity_poly.pdbx_strand_id
1 'polypeptide(L)'
;MTTKHPAHGPLSLDRLHQIREHLQHDTQYSNGGNRAYILADMLKVIDEVLASRNAEPVLPDEKPMPEASKMHAIDAVAAIAEVRGWNACRAVMLKAGNSPVTQDGYVLVPKKLTAENGAKSVLSGEFSETKFINCPECFGDDDCETCDGSGRIEITVPVTWTTIKAIWAKGVEHFAAAPQQENV
;
A
#
# COMPACT_ATOMS: atom_id res chain seq x y z
N MET A 1 -30.24 6.47 -8.21
CA MET A 1 -29.49 5.92 -7.06
C MET A 1 -28.12 5.50 -7.57
N THR A 2 -27.09 6.33 -7.38
CA THR A 2 -25.72 5.97 -7.77
C THR A 2 -25.14 5.08 -6.67
N THR A 3 -25.06 3.78 -6.93
CA THR A 3 -24.41 2.85 -6.01
C THR A 3 -22.92 3.17 -6.01
N LYS A 4 -22.37 3.62 -4.88
CA LYS A 4 -20.93 3.81 -4.64
C LYS A 4 -20.18 2.47 -4.57
N HIS A 5 -20.66 1.43 -5.26
CA HIS A 5 -20.07 0.11 -5.18
C HIS A 5 -18.79 0.10 -6.04
N PRO A 6 -17.60 -0.16 -5.46
CA PRO A 6 -16.39 -0.33 -6.24
C PRO A 6 -16.54 -1.63 -7.03
N ALA A 7 -16.96 -1.53 -8.28
CA ALA A 7 -17.28 -2.68 -9.13
C ALA A 7 -16.01 -3.30 -9.77
N HIS A 8 -14.87 -2.62 -9.67
CA HIS A 8 -13.65 -3.00 -10.41
C HIS A 8 -12.44 -2.97 -9.47
N GLY A 9 -12.20 -4.10 -8.82
CA GLY A 9 -11.04 -4.35 -7.96
C GLY A 9 -11.20 -5.64 -7.16
N PRO A 10 -10.10 -6.28 -6.73
CA PRO A 10 -10.17 -7.39 -5.78
C PRO A 10 -10.86 -6.94 -4.49
N LEU A 11 -11.59 -7.85 -3.85
CA LEU A 11 -12.22 -7.59 -2.55
C LEU A 11 -11.13 -7.36 -1.49
N SER A 12 -11.21 -6.26 -0.76
CA SER A 12 -10.34 -5.96 0.37
C SER A 12 -10.61 -6.85 1.59
N LEU A 13 -9.58 -7.11 2.40
CA LEU A 13 -9.64 -7.70 3.73
C LEU A 13 -10.65 -6.98 4.63
N ASP A 14 -10.62 -5.65 4.69
CA ASP A 14 -11.60 -4.87 5.47
C ASP A 14 -13.04 -5.13 5.02
N ARG A 15 -13.25 -5.18 3.69
CA ARG A 15 -14.57 -5.53 3.15
C ARG A 15 -14.94 -6.98 3.42
N LEU A 16 -13.99 -7.92 3.42
CA LEU A 16 -14.26 -9.30 3.80
C LEU A 16 -14.69 -9.40 5.26
N HIS A 17 -14.05 -8.67 6.17
CA HIS A 17 -14.48 -8.56 7.57
C HIS A 17 -15.88 -7.96 7.69
N GLN A 18 -16.15 -6.87 6.98
CA GLN A 18 -17.48 -6.25 6.97
C GLN A 18 -18.57 -7.20 6.44
N ILE A 19 -18.28 -7.94 5.37
CA ILE A 19 -19.22 -8.93 4.80
C ILE A 19 -19.43 -10.07 5.80
N ARG A 20 -18.37 -10.55 6.46
CA ARG A 20 -18.45 -11.59 7.51
C ARG A 20 -19.39 -11.16 8.64
N GLU A 21 -19.21 -9.97 9.18
CA GLU A 21 -20.05 -9.43 10.25
C GLU A 21 -21.52 -9.35 9.82
N HIS A 22 -21.77 -8.87 8.60
CA HIS A 22 -23.12 -8.77 8.06
C HIS A 22 -23.78 -10.15 7.93
N LEU A 23 -23.07 -11.14 7.39
CA LEU A 23 -23.58 -12.51 7.26
C LEU A 23 -23.78 -13.18 8.63
N GLN A 24 -22.93 -12.90 9.62
CA GLN A 24 -23.08 -13.42 10.99
C GLN A 24 -24.34 -12.86 11.64
N HIS A 25 -24.58 -11.56 11.52
CA HIS A 25 -25.81 -10.92 11.99
C HIS A 25 -27.05 -11.56 11.34
N ASP A 26 -27.04 -11.70 10.01
CA ASP A 26 -28.16 -12.28 9.24
C ASP A 26 -28.44 -13.74 9.59
N THR A 27 -27.41 -14.50 10.00
CA THR A 27 -27.56 -15.89 10.41
C THR A 27 -28.28 -16.02 11.75
N GLN A 28 -28.10 -15.07 12.68
CA GLN A 28 -28.74 -15.10 14.01
C GLN A 28 -30.27 -14.95 13.93
N TYR A 29 -30.77 -14.24 12.93
CA TYR A 29 -32.21 -14.01 12.71
C TYR A 29 -32.82 -14.98 11.68
N SER A 30 -32.10 -16.02 11.27
CA SER A 30 -32.55 -16.95 10.24
C SER A 30 -33.33 -18.13 10.82
N ASN A 31 -34.50 -18.42 10.25
CA ASN A 31 -35.44 -19.43 10.76
C ASN A 31 -35.06 -20.89 10.42
N GLY A 32 -33.78 -21.19 10.21
CA GLY A 32 -33.30 -22.56 9.92
C GLY A 32 -33.70 -23.15 8.55
N GLY A 33 -34.29 -22.36 7.64
CA GLY A 33 -34.63 -22.79 6.28
C GLY A 33 -33.40 -22.82 5.35
N ASN A 34 -33.60 -23.14 4.06
CA ASN A 34 -32.52 -23.20 3.06
C ASN A 34 -31.61 -21.96 3.05
N ARG A 35 -32.17 -20.76 3.30
CA ARG A 35 -31.39 -19.52 3.42
C ARG A 35 -30.36 -19.57 4.56
N ALA A 36 -30.70 -20.17 5.70
CA ALA A 36 -29.78 -20.31 6.84
C ALA A 36 -28.55 -21.13 6.48
N TYR A 37 -28.74 -22.26 5.80
CA TYR A 37 -27.64 -23.12 5.35
C TYR A 37 -26.73 -22.41 4.35
N ILE A 38 -27.32 -21.70 3.39
CA ILE A 38 -26.55 -20.92 2.42
C ILE A 38 -25.72 -19.86 3.14
N LEU A 39 -26.30 -19.09 4.06
CA LEU A 39 -25.57 -18.07 4.82
C LEU A 39 -24.42 -18.69 5.64
N ALA A 40 -24.64 -19.84 6.27
CA ALA A 40 -23.62 -20.54 7.03
C ALA A 40 -22.45 -21.01 6.14
N ASP A 41 -22.72 -21.51 4.94
CA ASP A 41 -21.66 -21.89 4.01
C ASP A 41 -20.92 -20.68 3.44
N MET A 42 -21.61 -19.57 3.17
CA MET A 42 -20.95 -18.32 2.77
C MET A 42 -20.02 -17.79 3.87
N LEU A 43 -20.41 -17.92 5.14
CA LEU A 43 -19.55 -17.58 6.27
C LEU A 43 -18.28 -18.43 6.30
N LYS A 44 -18.40 -19.75 6.10
CA LYS A 44 -17.22 -20.64 6.01
C LYS A 44 -16.30 -20.24 4.87
N VAL A 45 -16.85 -19.92 3.69
CA VAL A 45 -16.05 -19.47 2.54
C VAL A 45 -15.28 -18.19 2.89
N ILE A 46 -15.90 -17.23 3.56
CA ILE A 46 -15.21 -16.00 3.98
C ILE A 46 -14.14 -16.30 5.03
N ASP A 47 -14.43 -17.17 6.01
CA ASP A 47 -13.47 -17.60 7.02
C ASP A 47 -12.25 -18.28 6.38
N GLU A 48 -12.47 -19.15 5.39
CA GLU A 48 -11.40 -19.80 4.61
C GLU A 48 -10.59 -18.78 3.80
N VAL A 49 -11.25 -17.81 3.16
CA VAL A 49 -10.56 -16.74 2.42
C VAL A 49 -9.73 -15.88 3.36
N LEU A 50 -10.28 -15.45 4.51
CA LEU A 50 -9.55 -14.69 5.52
C LEU A 50 -8.35 -15.49 6.06
N ALA A 51 -8.54 -16.78 6.36
CA ALA A 51 -7.46 -17.66 6.79
C ALA A 51 -6.38 -17.81 5.72
N SER A 52 -6.75 -17.96 4.45
CA SER A 52 -5.77 -18.09 3.35
C SER A 52 -4.96 -16.81 3.13
N ARG A 53 -5.57 -15.63 3.30
CA ARG A 53 -4.89 -14.33 3.15
C ARG A 53 -3.98 -14.01 4.34
N ASN A 54 -4.33 -14.49 5.52
CA ASN A 54 -3.53 -14.32 6.74
C ASN A 54 -2.53 -15.47 6.96
N ALA A 55 -2.57 -16.51 6.13
CA ALA A 55 -1.65 -17.63 6.25
C ALA A 55 -0.22 -17.15 5.99
N GLU A 56 0.65 -17.35 6.98
CA GLU A 56 2.06 -17.09 6.81
C GLU A 56 2.60 -17.99 5.70
N PRO A 57 3.38 -17.46 4.74
CA PRO A 57 3.98 -18.28 3.70
C PRO A 57 4.84 -19.35 4.39
N VAL A 58 4.49 -20.62 4.16
CA VAL A 58 5.21 -21.76 4.73
C VAL A 58 6.60 -21.77 4.13
N LEU A 59 7.54 -21.13 4.82
CA LEU A 59 8.94 -21.17 4.45
C LEU A 59 9.50 -22.50 4.94
N PRO A 60 10.12 -23.30 4.06
CA PRO A 60 10.80 -24.51 4.49
C PRO A 60 11.92 -24.18 5.49
N ASP A 61 12.18 -25.08 6.43
CA ASP A 61 13.27 -24.94 7.39
C ASP A 61 14.64 -24.92 6.70
N GLU A 62 15.62 -24.28 7.35
CA GLU A 62 17.02 -24.32 6.90
C GLU A 62 17.58 -25.74 7.06
N LYS A 63 18.25 -26.25 6.02
CA LYS A 63 18.94 -27.53 6.15
C LYS A 63 20.27 -27.33 6.86
N PRO A 64 20.55 -28.09 7.94
CA PRO A 64 21.84 -28.01 8.63
C PRO A 64 22.96 -28.51 7.73
N MET A 65 24.15 -27.90 7.86
CA MET A 65 25.33 -28.33 7.11
C MET A 65 25.77 -29.73 7.59
N PRO A 66 26.05 -30.68 6.67
CA PRO A 66 26.46 -32.02 7.06
C PRO A 66 27.89 -32.03 7.61
N GLU A 67 28.15 -32.94 8.55
CA GLU A 67 29.49 -33.23 9.09
C GLU A 67 30.33 -34.00 8.06
N ALA A 68 30.91 -33.28 7.10
CA ALA A 68 31.65 -33.86 5.98
C ALA A 68 32.82 -34.78 6.40
N SER A 69 33.39 -34.56 7.58
CA SER A 69 34.48 -35.36 8.16
C SER A 69 34.07 -36.79 8.54
N LYS A 70 32.76 -37.04 8.69
CA LYS A 70 32.19 -38.33 9.09
C LYS A 70 31.58 -39.10 7.91
N MET A 71 31.84 -38.65 6.68
CA MET A 71 31.25 -39.21 5.46
C MET A 71 32.34 -39.56 4.43
N HIS A 72 32.02 -40.46 3.49
CA HIS A 72 32.88 -40.66 2.34
C HIS A 72 32.95 -39.38 1.51
N ALA A 73 34.12 -39.08 0.97
CA ALA A 73 34.39 -37.79 0.30
C ALA A 73 33.40 -37.48 -0.83
N ILE A 74 32.98 -38.49 -1.61
CA ILE A 74 32.02 -38.31 -2.70
C ILE A 74 30.63 -37.97 -2.14
N ASP A 75 30.19 -38.65 -1.09
CA ASP A 75 28.89 -38.43 -0.45
C ASP A 75 28.84 -37.06 0.25
N ALA A 76 29.96 -36.63 0.85
CA ALA A 76 30.09 -35.30 1.45
C ALA A 76 29.88 -34.18 0.42
N VAL A 77 30.42 -34.34 -0.79
CA VAL A 77 30.26 -33.34 -1.87
C VAL A 77 28.79 -33.26 -2.31
N ALA A 78 28.13 -34.40 -2.47
CA ALA A 78 26.72 -34.44 -2.85
C ALA A 78 25.83 -33.78 -1.77
N ALA A 79 26.03 -34.13 -0.50
CA ALA A 79 25.27 -33.57 0.61
C ALA A 79 25.46 -32.05 0.78
N ILE A 80 26.69 -31.55 0.63
CA ILE A 80 26.98 -30.10 0.68
C ILE A 80 26.29 -29.37 -0.48
N ALA A 81 26.31 -29.93 -1.69
CA ALA A 81 25.66 -29.33 -2.85
C ALA A 81 24.15 -29.23 -2.66
N GLU A 82 23.51 -30.27 -2.13
CA GLU A 82 22.09 -30.28 -1.81
C GLU A 82 21.72 -29.21 -0.77
N VAL A 83 22.43 -29.15 0.36
CA VAL A 83 22.16 -28.16 1.43
C VAL A 83 22.36 -26.74 0.93
N ARG A 84 23.41 -26.48 0.15
CA ARG A 84 23.63 -25.16 -0.44
C ARG A 84 22.53 -24.78 -1.44
N GLY A 85 22.12 -25.69 -2.31
CA GLY A 85 21.03 -25.46 -3.26
C GLY A 85 19.70 -25.19 -2.56
N TRP A 86 19.40 -25.97 -1.52
CA TRP A 86 18.22 -25.79 -0.68
C TRP A 86 18.21 -24.43 0.03
N ASN A 87 19.29 -24.10 0.75
CA ASN A 87 19.39 -22.86 1.50
C ASN A 87 19.42 -21.62 0.59
N ALA A 88 19.97 -21.73 -0.62
CA ALA A 88 19.89 -20.68 -1.63
C ALA A 88 18.46 -20.46 -2.14
N CYS A 89 17.74 -21.55 -2.47
CA CYS A 89 16.34 -21.47 -2.87
C CYS A 89 15.47 -20.85 -1.76
N ARG A 90 15.63 -21.31 -0.52
CA ARG A 90 14.97 -20.74 0.67
C ARG A 90 15.25 -19.25 0.83
N ALA A 91 16.49 -18.81 0.65
CA ALA A 91 16.87 -17.39 0.73
C ALA A 91 16.19 -16.53 -0.34
N VAL A 92 15.98 -17.08 -1.55
CA VAL A 92 15.21 -16.41 -2.61
C VAL A 92 13.73 -16.31 -2.22
N MET A 93 13.15 -17.40 -1.69
CA MET A 93 11.74 -17.41 -1.25
C MET A 93 11.49 -16.41 -0.11
N LEU A 94 12.42 -16.28 0.84
CA LEU A 94 12.39 -15.24 1.89
C LEU A 94 12.40 -13.83 1.32
N LYS A 95 13.24 -13.56 0.30
CA LYS A 95 13.27 -12.25 -0.34
C LYS A 95 12.01 -11.94 -1.13
N ALA A 96 11.40 -12.95 -1.76
CA ALA A 96 10.15 -12.79 -2.51
C ALA A 96 8.94 -12.62 -1.57
N GLY A 97 8.92 -13.30 -0.43
CA GLY A 97 7.89 -13.16 0.61
C GLY A 97 7.89 -11.81 1.32
N ASN A 98 8.99 -11.06 1.24
CA ASN A 98 9.05 -9.66 1.70
C ASN A 98 8.39 -8.65 0.75
N SER A 99 7.59 -9.11 -0.23
CA SER A 99 6.69 -8.20 -0.93
C SER A 99 5.63 -7.76 0.07
N PRO A 100 5.59 -6.48 0.50
CA PRO A 100 4.62 -6.06 1.49
C PRO A 100 3.23 -6.32 0.93
N VAL A 101 2.42 -7.09 1.66
CA VAL A 101 0.97 -7.04 1.49
C VAL A 101 0.59 -5.59 1.75
N THR A 102 0.24 -4.85 0.70
CA THR A 102 -0.35 -3.53 0.87
C THR A 102 -1.68 -3.70 1.55
N GLN A 103 -1.87 -3.07 2.70
CA GLN A 103 -3.18 -2.93 3.32
C GLN A 103 -4.16 -2.34 2.31
N ASP A 104 -5.43 -2.70 2.43
CA ASP A 104 -6.42 -2.21 1.49
C ASP A 104 -6.62 -0.71 1.55
N GLY A 105 -6.77 -0.10 0.38
CA GLY A 105 -6.79 1.36 0.24
C GLY A 105 -5.41 2.01 0.16
N TYR A 106 -4.32 1.27 0.37
CA TYR A 106 -2.96 1.76 0.18
C TYR A 106 -2.39 1.36 -1.18
N VAL A 107 -1.61 2.26 -1.79
CA VAL A 107 -0.90 2.03 -3.06
C VAL A 107 0.60 2.11 -2.81
N LEU A 108 1.36 1.21 -3.44
CA LEU A 108 2.82 1.28 -3.41
C LEU A 108 3.30 2.52 -4.16
N VAL A 109 4.08 3.34 -3.47
CA VAL A 109 4.65 4.55 -4.03
C VAL A 109 6.18 4.56 -3.90
N PRO A 110 6.90 5.23 -4.81
CA PRO A 110 8.36 5.29 -4.75
C PRO A 110 8.86 6.02 -3.49
N LYS A 111 9.89 5.48 -2.83
CA LYS A 111 10.56 6.17 -1.70
C LYS A 111 11.17 7.53 -2.08
N LYS A 112 11.48 7.74 -3.37
CA LYS A 112 12.05 8.98 -3.89
C LYS A 112 11.40 9.32 -5.22
N LEU A 113 10.95 10.57 -5.38
CA LEU A 113 10.44 11.06 -6.66
C LEU A 113 11.59 11.47 -7.57
N THR A 114 11.62 10.95 -8.79
CA THR A 114 12.63 11.29 -9.79
C THR A 114 11.99 11.50 -11.15
N ALA A 115 12.77 11.92 -12.15
CA ALA A 115 12.23 12.03 -13.51
C ALA A 115 12.13 10.64 -14.16
N GLU A 116 13.09 9.78 -13.85
CA GLU A 116 13.29 8.45 -14.42
C GLU A 116 12.19 7.46 -13.96
N ASN A 117 11.60 7.68 -12.78
CA ASN A 117 10.45 6.90 -12.32
C ASN A 117 9.09 7.51 -12.73
N GLY A 118 9.08 8.49 -13.63
CA GLY A 118 7.88 9.12 -14.16
C GLY A 118 7.18 10.12 -13.24
N ALA A 119 7.60 10.23 -11.96
CA ALA A 119 6.92 11.08 -10.99
C ALA A 119 6.90 12.57 -11.39
N LYS A 120 7.96 13.06 -12.03
CA LYS A 120 8.02 14.45 -12.48
C LYS A 120 6.91 14.77 -13.49
N SER A 121 6.62 13.85 -14.40
CA SER A 121 5.58 14.05 -15.42
C SER A 121 4.18 14.06 -14.81
N VAL A 122 3.96 13.27 -13.75
CA VAL A 122 2.64 13.11 -13.13
C VAL A 122 2.32 14.24 -12.15
N LEU A 123 3.32 14.81 -11.48
CA LEU A 123 3.09 15.75 -10.37
C LEU A 123 3.36 17.22 -10.70
N SER A 124 4.11 17.51 -11.77
CA SER A 124 4.43 18.90 -12.11
C SER A 124 3.22 19.59 -12.73
N GLY A 125 2.74 20.68 -12.13
CA GLY A 125 1.59 21.45 -12.61
C GLY A 125 0.25 21.06 -11.97
N GLU A 126 0.16 19.89 -11.33
CA GLU A 126 -1.05 19.43 -10.62
C GLU A 126 -1.30 20.21 -9.33
N PHE A 127 -0.23 20.73 -8.71
CA PHE A 127 -0.30 21.49 -7.48
C PHE A 127 -0.03 22.96 -7.78
N SER A 128 -0.87 23.83 -7.24
CA SER A 128 -0.68 25.27 -7.30
C SER A 128 -1.03 25.91 -5.95
N GLU A 129 -0.36 27.02 -5.67
CA GLU A 129 -0.58 27.83 -4.49
C GLU A 129 -1.07 29.21 -4.93
N THR A 130 -2.11 29.68 -4.24
CA THR A 130 -2.53 31.08 -4.32
C THR A 130 -1.45 31.96 -3.71
N LYS A 131 -0.99 32.95 -4.47
CA LYS A 131 -0.07 33.98 -4.03
C LYS A 131 -0.64 35.36 -4.36
N PHE A 132 -0.54 36.27 -3.40
CA PHE A 132 -0.85 37.67 -3.64
C PHE A 132 0.39 38.37 -4.17
N ILE A 133 0.26 39.01 -5.33
CA ILE A 133 1.27 39.93 -5.84
C ILE A 133 0.70 41.34 -5.82
N ASN A 134 1.58 42.34 -5.85
CA ASN A 134 1.13 43.72 -5.98
C ASN A 134 0.47 43.90 -7.35
N CYS A 135 -0.61 44.66 -7.40
CA CYS A 135 -1.28 44.93 -8.66
C CYS A 135 -0.31 45.68 -9.58
N PRO A 136 0.06 45.11 -10.73
CA PRO A 136 1.04 45.71 -11.63
C PRO A 136 0.52 46.97 -12.34
N GLU A 137 -0.80 47.18 -12.34
CA GLU A 137 -1.47 48.28 -13.02
C GLU A 137 -1.84 49.43 -12.07
N CYS A 138 -1.76 49.23 -10.76
CA CYS A 138 -1.99 50.31 -9.82
C CYS A 138 -0.70 51.09 -9.61
N PHE A 139 -0.55 52.20 -10.32
CA PHE A 139 0.56 53.14 -10.18
C PHE A 139 0.43 54.03 -8.93
N GLY A 140 -0.15 53.50 -7.84
CA GLY A 140 -0.45 54.24 -6.62
C GLY A 140 -1.82 54.92 -6.59
N ASP A 141 -2.71 54.59 -7.54
CA ASP A 141 -4.10 55.08 -7.54
C ASP A 141 -5.02 54.17 -6.71
N ASP A 142 -5.84 54.82 -5.88
CA ASP A 142 -6.80 54.19 -4.96
C ASP A 142 -8.03 53.61 -5.69
N ASP A 143 -8.27 54.07 -6.92
CA ASP A 143 -9.42 53.74 -7.77
C ASP A 143 -8.98 52.88 -8.96
N CYS A 144 -8.36 51.74 -8.65
CA CYS A 144 -7.75 50.84 -9.63
C CYS A 144 -8.70 49.69 -9.96
N GLU A 145 -9.28 49.68 -11.17
CA GLU A 145 -10.28 48.69 -11.62
C GLU A 145 -9.78 47.23 -11.58
N THR A 146 -8.47 47.02 -11.80
CA THR A 146 -7.89 45.68 -11.88
C THR A 146 -7.77 44.98 -10.51
N CYS A 147 -7.81 45.73 -9.41
CA CYS A 147 -7.74 45.16 -8.06
C CYS A 147 -8.78 45.72 -7.09
N ASP A 148 -9.78 46.46 -7.58
CA ASP A 148 -10.81 47.14 -6.79
C ASP A 148 -10.24 47.93 -5.59
N GLY A 149 -9.13 48.64 -5.81
CA GLY A 149 -8.46 49.45 -4.77
C GLY A 149 -7.70 48.66 -3.70
N SER A 150 -7.60 47.32 -3.79
CA SER A 150 -6.88 46.49 -2.81
C SER A 150 -5.35 46.57 -2.90
N GLY A 151 -4.82 47.07 -4.03
CA GLY A 151 -3.39 47.13 -4.34
C GLY A 151 -2.72 45.76 -4.55
N ARG A 152 -3.45 44.64 -4.44
CA ARG A 152 -2.93 43.28 -4.56
C ARG A 152 -3.86 42.41 -5.39
N ILE A 153 -3.29 41.60 -6.26
CA ILE A 153 -4.03 40.63 -7.07
C ILE A 153 -3.65 39.22 -6.66
N GLU A 154 -4.65 38.34 -6.69
CA GLU A 154 -4.48 36.91 -6.43
C GLU A 154 -4.03 36.22 -7.71
N ILE A 155 -2.90 35.50 -7.64
CA ILE A 155 -2.43 34.67 -8.74
C ILE A 155 -2.23 33.23 -8.28
N THR A 156 -2.46 32.29 -9.19
CA THR A 156 -2.23 30.87 -8.97
C THR A 156 -0.87 30.50 -9.53
N VAL A 157 0.08 30.12 -8.66
CA VAL A 157 1.45 29.77 -9.06
C VAL A 157 1.65 28.27 -8.89
N PRO A 158 2.14 27.54 -9.90
CA PRO A 158 2.40 26.11 -9.76
C PRO A 158 3.51 25.85 -8.73
N VAL A 159 3.32 24.82 -7.90
CA VAL A 159 4.32 24.39 -6.91
C VAL A 159 5.52 23.81 -7.66
N THR A 160 6.72 24.26 -7.30
CA THR A 160 7.93 23.82 -7.99
C THR A 160 8.22 22.34 -7.74
N TRP A 161 8.81 21.68 -8.74
CA TRP A 161 9.27 20.28 -8.62
C TRP A 161 10.19 20.04 -7.41
N THR A 162 11.02 21.03 -7.05
CA THR A 162 11.88 20.99 -5.86
C THR A 162 11.08 20.96 -4.57
N THR A 163 10.02 21.78 -4.46
CA THR A 163 9.12 21.81 -3.29
C THR A 163 8.34 20.50 -3.18
N ILE A 164 7.78 19.99 -4.28
CA ILE A 164 7.07 18.70 -4.33
C ILE A 164 7.96 17.57 -3.79
N LYS A 165 9.23 17.50 -4.24
CA LYS A 165 10.19 16.51 -3.74
C LYS A 165 10.48 16.66 -2.24
N ALA A 166 10.58 17.89 -1.74
CA ALA A 166 10.84 18.14 -0.32
C ALA A 166 9.67 17.71 0.56
N ILE A 167 8.43 18.02 0.14
CA ILE A 167 7.21 17.58 0.83
C ILE A 167 7.12 16.05 0.82
N TRP A 168 7.35 15.43 -0.33
CA TRP A 168 7.34 13.97 -0.45
C TRP A 168 8.38 13.30 0.46
N ALA A 169 9.61 13.82 0.49
CA ALA A 169 10.66 13.30 1.36
C ALA A 169 10.25 13.40 2.84
N LYS A 170 9.61 14.50 3.26
CA LYS A 170 9.08 14.64 4.62
C LYS A 170 7.96 13.64 4.92
N GLY A 171 7.06 13.39 3.96
CA GLY A 171 6.04 12.35 4.08
C GLY A 171 6.66 10.97 4.26
N VAL A 172 7.62 10.61 3.39
CA VAL A 172 8.33 9.33 3.47
C VAL A 172 9.08 9.18 4.79
N GLU A 173 9.76 10.23 5.28
CA GLU A 173 10.41 10.23 6.60
C GLU A 173 9.39 9.94 7.72
N HIS A 174 8.23 10.62 7.70
CA HIS A 174 7.19 10.45 8.71
C HIS A 174 6.63 9.02 8.72
N PHE A 175 6.27 8.49 7.54
CA PHE A 175 5.70 7.14 7.43
C PHE A 175 6.72 6.02 7.60
N ALA A 176 8.02 6.28 7.38
CA ALA A 176 9.08 5.32 7.67
C ALA A 176 9.45 5.27 9.16
N ALA A 177 9.22 6.35 9.91
CA ALA A 177 9.53 6.45 11.33
C ALA A 177 8.38 6.05 12.26
N ALA A 178 7.14 5.99 11.75
CA ALA A 178 6.01 5.52 12.53
C ALA A 178 6.14 4.01 12.82
N PRO A 179 6.06 3.56 14.10
CA PRO A 179 5.89 2.13 14.36
C PRO A 179 4.58 1.71 13.71
N GLN A 180 4.63 0.64 12.91
CA GLN A 180 3.42 0.02 12.36
C GLN A 180 2.49 -0.21 13.54
N GLN A 181 1.31 0.42 13.52
CA GLN A 181 0.36 0.36 14.62
C GLN A 181 0.18 -1.09 15.04
N GLU A 182 0.51 -1.39 16.30
CA GLU A 182 0.18 -2.64 16.95
C GLU A 182 -1.35 -2.77 16.90
N ASN A 183 -1.82 -3.66 16.03
CA ASN A 183 -3.22 -4.05 16.00
C ASN A 183 -3.50 -4.81 17.31
N VAL A 184 -4.21 -4.14 18.22
CA VAL A 184 -4.86 -4.70 19.43
C VAL A 184 -6.19 -5.35 19.04
#